data_AF-A0A9X2F9P7-F1
#
_entry.id   AF-A0A9X2F9P7-F1
#
_cell.length_a   1.000
_cell.length_b   1.000
_cell.length_c   1.000
_cell.angle_alpha   90.00
_cell.angle_beta   90.00
_cell.angle_gamma   90.00
#
_symmetry.space_group_name_H-M   'P 1'
#
loop_
_entity.id
_entity.type
_entity.pdbx_description
1 polymer ?
#
loop_
_entity_poly.entity_id
_entity_poly.type
_entity_poly.pdbx_seq_one_letter_code
_entity_poly.pdbx_strand_id
1 'polypeptide(L)'
;MKCPRDGAELTTVRIGDVEIDKCHHCDGLWFDQGELDRVRKLDRTEVEERLEQQYGSPEVAAGEVKGYMRCPRCSEGRLQEFTYTYGNRVRIDRCNECLGMWVDDKELDAILGEQKQLEKLADDSKLKAFMRAMSNLLTSR
;
A
#
# COMPACT_ATOMS: atom_id res chain seq x y z
N MET A 1 15.10 -2.13 -9.72
CA MET A 1 14.02 -1.44 -10.51
C MET A 1 14.12 0.05 -10.22
N LYS A 2 13.65 0.95 -11.09
CA LYS A 2 13.77 2.39 -10.83
C LYS A 2 12.55 2.95 -10.12
N CYS A 3 12.78 3.77 -9.10
CA CYS A 3 11.72 4.46 -8.38
C CYS A 3 10.89 5.31 -9.36
N PRO A 4 9.57 5.12 -9.41
CA PRO A 4 8.71 5.89 -10.30
C PRO A 4 8.61 7.37 -9.91
N ARG A 5 8.93 7.72 -8.65
CA ARG A 5 8.87 9.09 -8.13
C ARG A 5 10.13 9.91 -8.45
N ASP A 6 11.32 9.35 -8.26
CA ASP A 6 12.59 10.10 -8.34
C ASP A 6 13.68 9.42 -9.18
N GLY A 7 13.44 8.22 -9.71
CA GLY A 7 14.40 7.49 -10.55
C GLY A 7 15.55 6.81 -9.80
N ALA A 8 15.58 6.85 -8.47
CA ALA A 8 16.55 6.11 -7.66
C ALA A 8 16.42 4.58 -7.86
N GLU A 9 17.42 3.80 -7.46
CA GLU A 9 17.26 2.33 -7.41
C GLU A 9 16.33 1.94 -6.26
N LEU A 10 15.40 1.03 -6.56
CA LEU A 10 14.59 0.34 -5.56
C LEU A 10 15.33 -0.91 -5.08
N THR A 11 15.29 -1.14 -3.76
CA THR A 11 15.85 -2.32 -3.10
C THR A 11 14.73 -3.22 -2.59
N THR A 12 14.81 -4.52 -2.89
CA THR A 12 13.84 -5.50 -2.39
C THR A 12 14.08 -5.80 -0.90
N VAL A 13 13.01 -5.73 -0.13
CA VAL A 13 12.87 -6.08 1.28
C VAL A 13 11.98 -7.31 1.39
N ARG A 14 12.27 -8.21 2.33
CA ARG A 14 11.42 -9.37 2.59
C ARG A 14 10.82 -9.32 3.99
N ILE A 15 9.50 -9.33 4.08
CA ILE A 15 8.75 -9.36 5.34
C ILE A 15 7.86 -10.60 5.33
N GLY A 16 8.21 -11.58 6.16
CA GLY A 16 7.62 -12.92 6.07
C GLY A 16 7.89 -13.55 4.71
N ASP A 17 6.82 -13.85 3.97
CA ASP A 17 6.86 -14.37 2.61
C ASP A 17 6.63 -13.31 1.52
N VAL A 18 6.46 -12.04 1.91
CA VAL A 18 6.20 -10.93 0.97
C VAL A 18 7.49 -10.21 0.63
N GLU A 19 7.68 -9.93 -0.66
CA GLU A 19 8.74 -9.06 -1.17
C GLU A 19 8.15 -7.65 -1.40
N ILE A 20 8.90 -6.60 -1.06
CA ILE A 20 8.48 -5.21 -1.19
C ILE A 20 9.68 -4.42 -1.68
N ASP A 21 9.56 -3.60 -2.73
CA ASP A 21 10.69 -2.80 -3.19
C ASP A 21 10.63 -1.37 -2.61
N LYS A 22 11.63 -1.01 -1.80
CA LYS A 22 11.73 0.29 -1.12
C LYS A 22 12.64 1.25 -1.88
N CYS A 23 12.20 2.51 -2.03
CA CYS A 23 13.07 3.63 -2.40
C CYS A 23 13.67 4.26 -1.14
N HIS A 24 15.00 4.40 -1.08
CA HIS A 24 15.68 5.03 0.06
C HIS A 24 15.77 6.56 -0.03
N HIS A 25 15.35 7.14 -1.15
CA HIS A 25 15.45 8.57 -1.38
C HIS A 25 14.13 9.31 -1.11
N CYS A 26 12.99 8.67 -1.43
CA CYS A 26 11.67 9.24 -1.21
C CYS A 26 10.76 8.41 -0.30
N ASP A 27 11.27 7.33 0.29
CA ASP A 27 10.54 6.37 1.14
C ASP A 27 9.27 5.73 0.54
N GLY A 28 9.11 5.82 -0.78
CA GLY A 28 8.03 5.14 -1.48
C GLY A 28 8.27 3.64 -1.58
N LEU A 29 7.19 2.88 -1.52
CA LEU A 29 7.17 1.43 -1.61
C LEU A 29 6.45 0.98 -2.88
N TRP A 30 7.02 -0.02 -3.53
CA TRP A 30 6.38 -0.75 -4.61
C TRP A 30 5.94 -2.12 -4.12
N PHE A 31 4.69 -2.44 -4.42
CA PHE A 31 4.06 -3.73 -4.18
C PHE A 31 3.65 -4.30 -5.53
N ASP A 32 4.11 -5.49 -5.87
CA ASP A 32 3.53 -6.26 -6.97
C ASP A 32 2.09 -6.70 -6.62
N GLN A 33 1.39 -7.23 -7.63
CA GLN A 33 0.00 -7.63 -7.49
C GLN A 33 -0.24 -8.54 -6.28
N GLY A 34 -1.11 -8.09 -5.37
CA GLY A 34 -1.53 -8.84 -4.18
C GLY A 34 -0.54 -8.79 -3.00
N GLU A 35 0.63 -8.16 -3.13
CA GLU A 35 1.59 -8.03 -2.02
C GLU A 35 1.07 -7.12 -0.91
N LEU A 36 0.49 -5.98 -1.28
CA LEU A 36 -0.12 -5.06 -0.30
C LEU A 36 -1.21 -5.75 0.53
N ASP A 37 -2.04 -6.60 -0.11
CA ASP A 37 -3.08 -7.36 0.58
C ASP A 37 -2.50 -8.43 1.53
N ARG A 38 -1.32 -8.98 1.21
CA ARG A 38 -0.61 -9.90 2.11
C ARG A 38 0.00 -9.15 3.29
N VAL A 39 0.63 -8.00 3.05
CA VAL A 39 1.22 -7.15 4.09
C VAL A 39 0.17 -6.66 5.08
N ARG A 40 -1.03 -6.34 4.62
CA ARG A 40 -2.17 -6.00 5.50
C ARG A 40 -2.53 -7.11 6.50
N LYS A 41 -2.25 -8.37 6.18
CA LYS A 41 -2.50 -9.50 7.10
C LYS A 41 -1.40 -9.66 8.14
N LEU A 42 -0.27 -8.96 7.99
CA LEU A 42 0.83 -8.93 8.93
C LEU A 42 0.61 -7.81 9.97
N ASP A 43 1.27 -7.92 11.13
CA ASP A 43 1.24 -6.83 12.11
C ASP A 43 1.99 -5.61 11.54
N ARG A 44 1.32 -4.46 11.47
CA ARG A 44 1.91 -3.19 11.04
C ARG A 44 3.23 -2.89 11.76
N THR A 45 3.27 -3.15 13.06
CA THR A 45 4.44 -2.86 13.90
C THR A 45 5.63 -3.71 13.47
N GLU A 46 5.38 -4.98 13.13
CA GLU A 46 6.43 -5.86 12.59
C GLU A 46 6.94 -5.36 11.23
N VAL A 47 6.04 -4.88 10.37
CA VAL A 47 6.40 -4.34 9.05
C VAL A 47 7.27 -3.09 9.20
N GLU A 48 6.84 -2.12 10.00
CA GLU A 48 7.56 -0.88 10.26
C GLU A 48 8.92 -1.14 10.91
N GLU A 49 8.95 -1.95 11.98
CA GLU A 49 10.19 -2.28 12.68
C GLU A 49 11.20 -2.98 11.76
N ARG A 50 10.75 -3.89 10.90
CA ARG A 50 11.65 -4.56 9.95
C ARG A 50 12.20 -3.61 8.90
N LEU A 51 11.36 -2.73 8.36
CA LEU A 51 11.79 -1.72 7.39
C LEU A 51 12.79 -0.75 8.01
N GLU A 52 12.58 -0.34 9.25
CA GLU A 52 13.47 0.56 9.97
C GLU A 52 14.77 -0.11 10.40
N GLN A 53 14.72 -1.33 10.97
CA GLN A 53 15.91 -2.09 11.36
C GLN A 53 16.84 -2.37 10.17
N GLN A 54 16.26 -2.68 9.01
CA GLN A 54 17.05 -3.08 7.85
C GLN A 54 17.57 -1.89 7.06
N TYR A 55 16.88 -0.74 7.07
CA TYR A 55 17.19 0.36 6.15
C TYR A 55 17.18 1.77 6.75
N GLY A 56 16.73 1.94 7.99
CA GLY A 56 16.53 3.25 8.63
C GLY A 56 15.42 4.10 7.99
N SER A 57 15.21 5.28 8.59
CA SER A 57 14.28 6.31 8.13
C SER A 57 15.08 7.57 7.72
N PRO A 58 15.33 7.80 6.43
CA PRO A 58 15.96 9.03 5.98
C PRO A 58 15.01 10.23 6.16
N GLU A 59 15.55 11.42 6.42
CA GLU A 59 14.76 12.64 6.38
C GLU A 59 14.42 12.99 4.93
N VAL A 60 13.19 12.72 4.51
CA VAL A 60 12.70 13.06 3.17
C VAL A 60 11.98 14.42 3.22
N ALA A 61 12.44 15.37 2.42
CA ALA A 61 11.76 16.64 2.25
C ALA A 61 10.38 16.42 1.63
N ALA A 62 9.33 16.95 2.27
CA ALA A 62 7.97 16.87 1.78
C ALA A 62 7.83 17.57 0.42
N GLY A 63 7.76 16.80 -0.66
CA GLY A 63 7.53 17.30 -2.01
C GLY A 63 6.17 16.89 -2.55
N GLU A 64 5.40 17.84 -3.08
CA GLU A 64 4.28 17.56 -3.99
C GLU A 64 4.80 17.34 -5.40
N VAL A 65 4.46 16.23 -6.07
CA VAL A 65 4.34 16.22 -7.54
C VAL A 65 3.33 15.16 -8.00
N LYS A 66 2.45 15.54 -8.94
CA LYS A 66 1.77 14.61 -9.84
C LYS A 66 2.03 14.94 -11.30
N GLY A 67 2.25 13.88 -12.09
CA GLY A 67 2.10 13.88 -13.54
C GLY A 67 2.84 12.72 -14.22
N TYR A 68 2.21 11.53 -14.27
CA TYR A 68 2.55 10.38 -15.13
C TYR A 68 3.75 9.50 -14.72
N MET A 69 3.76 9.04 -13.47
CA MET A 69 4.69 8.00 -13.03
C MET A 69 4.65 6.77 -13.95
N ARG A 70 5.84 6.29 -14.35
CA ARG A 70 5.99 5.05 -15.13
C ARG A 70 5.97 3.86 -14.19
N CYS A 71 5.39 2.76 -14.64
CA CYS A 71 5.47 1.50 -13.90
C CYS A 71 6.94 1.05 -13.82
N PRO A 72 7.48 0.76 -12.62
CA PRO A 72 8.84 0.24 -12.48
C PRO A 72 9.00 -1.20 -12.99
N ARG A 73 7.90 -1.95 -13.10
CA ARG A 73 7.85 -3.33 -13.62
C ARG A 73 7.62 -3.41 -15.13
N CYS A 74 6.70 -2.61 -15.67
CA CYS A 74 6.32 -2.67 -17.08
C CYS A 74 7.08 -1.63 -17.90
N SER A 75 7.60 -2.02 -19.06
CA SER A 75 8.34 -1.11 -19.94
C SER A 75 7.51 0.09 -20.42
N GLU A 76 6.23 -0.13 -20.75
CA GLU A 76 5.32 0.92 -21.22
C GLU A 76 4.19 1.26 -20.24
N GLY A 77 4.11 0.55 -19.11
CA GLY A 77 3.06 0.76 -18.14
C GLY A 77 3.12 2.16 -17.51
N ARG A 78 1.94 2.71 -17.21
CA ARG A 78 1.77 3.95 -16.45
C ARG A 78 1.02 3.66 -15.17
N LEU A 79 1.37 4.39 -14.12
CA LEU A 79 0.60 4.37 -12.89
C LEU A 79 -0.56 5.37 -13.02
N GLN A 80 -1.72 4.96 -12.51
CA GLN A 80 -2.91 5.78 -12.42
C GLN A 80 -3.40 5.79 -10.99
N GLU A 81 -3.88 6.95 -10.55
CA GLU A 81 -4.48 7.07 -9.23
C GLU A 81 -5.71 6.17 -9.11
N PHE A 82 -5.73 5.36 -8.07
CA PHE A 82 -6.80 4.45 -7.73
C PHE A 82 -7.19 4.66 -6.27
N THR A 83 -8.50 4.71 -5.98
CA THR A 83 -8.99 4.72 -4.60
C THR A 83 -9.01 3.30 -4.07
N TYR A 84 -8.13 2.98 -3.12
CA TYR A 84 -7.92 1.62 -2.64
C TYR A 84 -8.99 1.19 -1.62
N THR A 85 -9.35 2.07 -0.67
CA THR A 85 -10.36 1.76 0.36
C THR A 85 -11.58 2.68 0.30
N TYR A 86 -12.74 2.14 0.70
CA TYR A 86 -14.04 2.82 0.60
C TYR A 86 -14.37 3.69 1.81
N GLY A 87 -13.89 3.32 3.01
CA GLY A 87 -14.16 4.03 4.26
C GLY A 87 -13.26 5.25 4.43
N ASN A 88 -11.95 5.03 4.46
CA ASN A 88 -10.95 6.08 4.26
C ASN A 88 -10.51 6.05 2.81
N ARG A 89 -10.81 7.07 2.00
CA ARG A 89 -10.38 7.08 0.59
C ARG A 89 -8.87 7.29 0.48
N VAL A 90 -8.09 6.25 0.71
CA VAL A 90 -6.65 6.28 0.41
C VAL A 90 -6.51 6.14 -1.09
N ARG A 91 -5.91 7.16 -1.70
CA ARG A 91 -5.58 7.17 -3.11
C ARG A 91 -4.14 6.71 -3.24
N ILE A 92 -3.89 5.76 -4.13
CA ILE A 92 -2.57 5.20 -4.41
C ILE A 92 -2.37 5.14 -5.92
N ASP A 93 -1.15 4.99 -6.38
CA ASP A 93 -0.83 4.90 -7.80
C ASP A 93 -0.71 3.43 -8.24
N ARG A 94 -1.59 2.95 -9.13
CA ARG A 94 -1.62 1.56 -9.60
C ARG A 94 -1.35 1.45 -11.09
N CYS A 95 -0.56 0.46 -11.50
CA CYS A 95 -0.41 0.10 -12.90
C CYS A 95 -1.64 -0.67 -13.42
N ASN A 96 -2.15 -0.32 -14.60
CA ASN A 96 -3.27 -1.07 -15.20
C ASN A 96 -2.85 -2.35 -15.94
N GLU A 97 -1.56 -2.58 -16.14
CA GLU A 97 -1.06 -3.78 -16.82
C GLU A 97 -0.72 -4.89 -15.84
N CYS A 98 0.19 -4.62 -14.90
CA CYS A 98 0.64 -5.62 -13.91
C CYS A 98 -0.09 -5.52 -12.57
N LEU A 99 -0.95 -4.51 -12.36
CA LEU A 99 -1.68 -4.27 -11.11
C LEU A 99 -0.80 -4.00 -9.88
N GLY A 100 0.51 -3.78 -10.08
CA GLY A 100 1.41 -3.31 -9.04
C GLY A 100 1.07 -1.88 -8.59
N MET A 101 1.38 -1.60 -7.33
CA MET A 101 0.98 -0.40 -6.61
C MET A 101 2.20 0.31 -6.03
N TRP A 102 2.22 1.63 -6.22
CA TRP A 102 3.13 2.54 -5.55
C TRP A 102 2.39 3.20 -4.41
N VAL A 103 2.97 3.12 -3.21
CA VAL A 103 2.38 3.61 -1.97
C VAL A 103 3.45 4.39 -1.21
N ASP A 104 3.16 5.62 -0.83
CA ASP A 104 4.05 6.38 0.06
C ASP A 104 3.79 6.10 1.54
N ASP A 105 4.64 6.66 2.41
CA ASP A 105 4.60 6.48 3.86
C ASP A 105 3.23 6.83 4.47
N LYS A 106 2.68 7.99 4.09
CA LYS A 106 1.41 8.50 4.59
C LYS A 106 0.23 7.68 4.10
N GLU A 107 0.28 7.24 2.84
CA GLU A 107 -0.72 6.34 2.27
C GLU A 107 -0.71 4.97 2.96
N LEU A 108 0.48 4.40 3.22
CA LEU A 108 0.63 3.13 3.92
C LEU A 108 0.08 3.22 5.35
N ASP A 109 0.42 4.27 6.08
CA ASP A 109 -0.10 4.55 7.41
C ASP A 109 -1.63 4.62 7.43
N ALA A 110 -2.22 5.30 6.44
CA ALA A 110 -3.66 5.42 6.30
C ALA A 110 -4.33 4.06 6.02
N ILE A 111 -3.71 3.22 5.18
CA ILE A 111 -4.22 1.88 4.83
C ILE A 111 -4.18 0.94 6.05
N LEU A 112 -3.05 0.91 6.77
CA LEU A 112 -2.88 0.03 7.92
C LEU A 112 -3.65 0.53 9.16
N GLY A 113 -3.79 1.85 9.30
CA GLY A 113 -4.60 2.48 10.36
C GLY A 113 -6.09 2.15 10.26
N GLU A 114 -6.65 2.13 9.05
CA GLU A 114 -8.05 1.76 8.82
C GLU A 114 -8.34 0.32 9.26
N GLN A 115 -7.43 -0.61 9.02
CA GLN A 115 -7.60 -2.01 9.40
C GLN A 115 -7.74 -2.19 10.92
N LYS A 116 -6.86 -1.56 11.71
CA LYS A 116 -6.97 -1.60 13.19
C LYS A 116 -8.29 -1.02 13.68
N GLN A 117 -8.81 0.01 13.01
CA GLN A 117 -10.09 0.62 13.37
C GLN A 117 -11.28 -0.30 13.02
N LEU A 118 -11.25 -0.94 11.86
CA LEU A 118 -12.28 -1.91 11.45
C LEU A 118 -12.25 -3.18 12.29
N GLU A 119 -11.08 -3.69 12.66
CA GLU A 119 -10.94 -4.84 13.57
C GLU A 119 -11.49 -4.52 14.96
N LYS A 120 -11.17 -3.34 15.52
CA LYS A 120 -11.75 -2.87 16.78
C LYS A 120 -13.27 -2.71 16.71
N LEU A 121 -13.80 -2.26 15.58
CA LEU A 121 -15.25 -2.15 15.37
C LEU A 121 -15.90 -3.52 15.15
N ALA A 122 -15.22 -4.46 14.46
CA ALA A 122 -15.73 -5.80 14.14
C ALA A 122 -15.76 -6.72 15.37
N ASP A 123 -15.06 -6.35 16.44
CA ASP A 123 -15.19 -6.99 17.75
C ASP A 123 -16.49 -6.58 18.47
N ASP A 124 -17.20 -5.54 17.99
CA ASP A 124 -18.59 -5.31 18.38
C ASP A 124 -19.51 -6.28 17.61
N SER A 125 -20.15 -7.15 18.38
CA SER A 125 -21.23 -8.06 17.94
C SER A 125 -22.25 -7.41 16.99
N LYS A 126 -22.51 -6.10 17.09
CA LYS A 126 -23.41 -5.35 16.18
C LYS A 126 -22.80 -5.07 14.82
N LEU A 127 -21.49 -4.86 14.70
CA LEU A 127 -20.83 -4.60 13.42
C LEU A 127 -20.70 -5.88 12.58
N LYS A 128 -20.49 -7.04 13.21
CA LYS A 128 -20.55 -8.35 12.52
C LYS A 128 -21.91 -8.57 11.86
N ALA A 129 -23.01 -8.16 12.49
CA ALA A 129 -24.34 -8.22 11.90
C ALA A 129 -24.52 -7.25 10.73
N PHE A 130 -24.00 -6.02 10.86
CA PHE A 130 -24.04 -5.01 9.80
C PHE A 130 -23.22 -5.41 8.56
N MET A 131 -21.99 -5.91 8.75
CA MET A 131 -21.13 -6.35 7.65
C MET A 131 -21.69 -7.58 6.91
N ARG A 132 -22.36 -8.49 7.61
CA ARG A 132 -23.12 -9.59 6.98
C ARG A 132 -24.28 -9.08 6.11
N ALA A 133 -24.99 -8.05 6.55
CA ALA A 133 -26.07 -7.45 5.76
C ALA A 133 -25.55 -6.73 4.50
N MET A 134 -24.41 -6.06 4.60
CA MET A 134 -23.76 -5.38 3.47
C MET A 134 -23.15 -6.36 2.46
N SER A 135 -22.61 -7.50 2.91
CA SER A 135 -22.08 -8.53 2.02
C SER A 135 -23.17 -9.16 1.14
N ASN A 136 -24.39 -9.32 1.67
CA ASN A 136 -25.54 -9.81 0.90
C ASN A 136 -26.04 -8.82 -0.17
N LEU A 137 -25.72 -7.52 -0.03
CA LEU A 137 -26.04 -6.49 -1.02
C LEU A 137 -25.03 -6.46 -2.19
N LEU A 138 -23.84 -7.05 -2.02
CA LEU A 138 -22.77 -7.05 -3.02
C LEU A 138 -22.66 -8.37 -3.80
N THR A 139 -23.36 -9.42 -3.37
CA THR A 139 -23.50 -10.70 -4.13
C THR A 139 -24.82 -10.81 -4.90
N SER A 140 -25.59 -9.73 -5.01
CA SER A 140 -26.75 -9.61 -5.90
C SER A 140 -26.32 -9.09 -7.27
N ARG A 141 -25.54 -9.88 -8.01
CA ARG A 141 -25.53 -9.91 -9.48
C ARG A 141 -24.84 -11.17 -9.98
#